data_AF-A0A968T3U6-F1
#
_entry.id   AF-A0A968T3U6-F1
#
_cell.length_a   1.000
_cell.length_b   1.000
_cell.length_c   1.000
_cell.angle_alpha   90.00
_cell.angle_beta   90.00
_cell.angle_gamma   90.00
#
_symmetry.space_group_name_H-M   'P 1'
#
loop_
_entity.id
_entity.type
_entity.pdbx_description
1 polymer ?
#
loop_
_entity_poly.entity_id
_entity_poly.type
_entity_poly.pdbx_seq_one_letter_code
_entity_poly.pdbx_strand_id
1 'polypeptide(L)'
;MKTYFKKRWYFFIPLIIAGIAAFGYITMSLWNYLMPAIFNLPVITYWQTLGLLVLSRITFLAAGHDPEAGAIIHGRVTFAKNLQK
;
A
#
# COMPACT_ATOMS: atom_id res chain seq x y z
N MET A 1 -12.33 -25.81 -17.35
CA MET A 1 -11.70 -26.04 -16.03
C MET A 1 -12.12 -24.92 -15.09
N LYS A 2 -13.04 -25.20 -14.15
CA LYS A 2 -13.54 -24.20 -13.20
C LYS A 2 -12.52 -24.05 -12.05
N THR A 3 -12.05 -22.84 -11.84
CA THR A 3 -10.94 -22.48 -10.97
C THR A 3 -11.39 -22.37 -9.51
N TYR A 4 -11.23 -23.44 -8.74
CA TYR A 4 -11.57 -23.51 -7.30
C TYR A 4 -10.40 -23.08 -6.37
N PHE A 5 -9.49 -22.22 -6.83
CA PHE A 5 -8.25 -21.85 -6.12
C PHE A 5 -8.31 -20.56 -5.27
N LYS A 6 -9.49 -20.03 -4.93
CA LYS A 6 -9.61 -18.81 -4.11
C LYS A 6 -9.91 -19.05 -2.61
N LYS A 7 -10.23 -20.29 -2.19
CA LYS A 7 -10.73 -20.55 -0.82
C LYS A 7 -9.64 -20.52 0.26
N ARG A 8 -8.37 -20.81 -0.08
CA ARG A 8 -7.25 -20.87 0.89
C ARG A 8 -6.72 -19.50 1.30
N TRP A 9 -6.94 -18.45 0.50
CA TRP A 9 -6.46 -17.10 0.79
C TRP A 9 -7.33 -16.40 1.85
N TYR A 10 -8.61 -16.75 1.97
CA TYR A 10 -9.51 -16.15 2.97
C TYR A 10 -9.03 -16.34 4.41
N PHE A 11 -8.23 -17.38 4.69
CA PHE A 11 -7.69 -17.63 6.03
C PHE A 11 -6.58 -16.63 6.43
N PHE A 12 -5.89 -16.02 5.46
CA PHE A 12 -4.85 -15.02 5.72
C PHE A 12 -5.39 -13.60 5.87
N ILE A 13 -6.60 -13.33 5.37
CA ILE A 13 -7.27 -12.03 5.48
C ILE A 13 -7.39 -11.55 6.93
N PRO A 14 -7.88 -12.35 7.91
CA PRO A 14 -7.99 -11.88 9.29
C PRO A 14 -6.63 -11.59 9.94
N LEU A 15 -5.57 -12.32 9.57
CA LEU A 15 -4.21 -12.07 10.08
C LEU A 15 -3.68 -10.71 9.59
N ILE A 16 -3.91 -10.38 8.32
CA ILE A 16 -3.52 -9.09 7.74
C ILE A 16 -4.30 -7.95 8.40
N ILE A 17 -5.61 -8.12 8.59
CA ILE A 17 -6.46 -7.12 9.26
C ILE A 17 -6.00 -6.91 10.72
N ALA A 18 -5.71 -8.00 11.45
CA ALA A 18 -5.20 -7.93 12.80
C ALA A 18 -3.83 -7.22 12.87
N GLY A 19 -2.94 -7.50 11.91
CA GLY A 19 -1.64 -6.82 11.80
C GLY A 19 -1.80 -5.31 11.56
N ILE A 20 -2.70 -4.91 10.66
CA ILE A 20 -2.98 -3.49 10.38
C ILE A 20 -3.60 -2.81 11.61
N ALA A 21 -4.54 -3.48 12.29
CA ALA A 21 -5.17 -2.95 13.50
C ALA A 21 -4.16 -2.77 14.64
N ALA A 22 -3.29 -3.75 14.87
CA ALA A 22 -2.23 -3.67 15.86
C ALA A 22 -1.24 -2.55 15.53
N PHE A 23 -0.83 -2.44 14.27
CA PHE A 23 0.05 -1.36 13.81
C PHE A 23 -0.59 0.03 13.99
N GLY A 24 -1.87 0.18 13.65
CA GLY A 24 -2.64 1.39 13.90
C GLY A 24 -2.74 1.75 15.37
N TYR A 25 -2.95 0.76 16.24
CA TYR A 25 -3.01 0.97 17.69
C TYR A 25 -1.66 1.40 18.29
N ILE A 26 -0.56 0.78 17.87
CA ILE A 26 0.79 1.16 18.29
C ILE A 26 1.08 2.60 17.85
N THR A 27 0.74 2.94 16.61
CA THR A 27 0.94 4.29 16.05
C THR A 27 0.15 5.33 16.84
N MET A 28 -1.12 5.04 17.17
CA MET A 28 -1.96 5.93 17.98
C MET A 28 -1.37 6.15 19.38
N SER A 29 -0.99 5.07 20.05
CA SER A 29 -0.45 5.13 21.41
C SER A 29 0.85 5.94 21.41
N LEU A 30 1.77 5.62 20.50
CA LEU A 30 3.05 6.30 20.36
C LEU A 30 2.86 7.80 20.07
N TRP A 31 1.96 8.14 19.15
CA TRP A 31 1.63 9.53 18.83
C TRP A 31 1.09 10.28 20.06
N ASN A 32 0.16 9.68 20.79
CA ASN A 32 -0.44 10.29 21.97
C ASN A 32 0.55 10.46 23.14
N TYR A 33 1.64 9.68 23.18
CA TYR A 33 2.71 9.89 24.16
C TYR A 33 3.73 10.95 23.74
N LEU A 34 4.11 11.02 22.46
CA LEU A 34 5.20 11.88 21.99
C LEU A 34 4.74 13.26 21.52
N MET A 35 3.71 13.33 20.68
CA MET A 35 3.33 14.58 20.03
C MET A 35 2.74 15.61 21.00
N PRO A 36 1.86 15.23 21.95
CA PRO A 36 1.43 16.14 23.01
C PRO A 36 2.58 16.56 23.92
N ALA A 37 3.50 15.65 24.24
CA ALA A 37 4.60 15.94 25.17
C ALA A 37 5.67 16.88 24.58
N ILE A 38 5.98 16.74 23.29
CA ILE A 38 7.06 17.51 22.64
C ILE A 38 6.52 18.80 22.02
N PHE A 39 5.36 18.73 21.38
CA PHE A 39 4.84 19.82 20.54
C PHE A 39 3.56 20.45 21.10
N ASN A 40 3.05 19.99 22.25
CA ASN A 40 1.76 20.44 22.82
C ASN A 40 0.59 20.31 21.82
N LEU A 41 0.66 19.32 20.92
CA LEU A 41 -0.42 19.04 19.98
C LEU A 41 -1.58 18.28 20.65
N PRO A 42 -2.81 18.41 20.13
CA PRO A 42 -3.95 17.63 20.60
C PRO A 42 -3.74 16.13 20.33
N VAL A 43 -4.25 15.31 21.25
CA VAL A 43 -4.30 13.85 21.12
C VAL A 43 -5.14 13.44 19.91
N ILE A 44 -4.67 12.43 19.18
CA ILE A 44 -5.38 11.88 18.02
C ILE A 44 -6.18 10.63 18.39
N THR A 45 -7.33 10.48 17.75
CA THR A 45 -8.18 9.29 17.92
C THR A 45 -7.77 8.17 16.96
N TYR A 46 -8.29 6.97 17.20
CA TYR A 46 -8.03 5.79 16.34
C TYR A 46 -8.38 6.06 14.86
N TRP A 47 -9.52 6.71 14.60
CA TRP A 47 -9.95 7.06 13.24
C TRP A 47 -9.02 8.08 12.56
N GLN A 48 -8.47 9.03 13.30
CA GLN A 48 -7.48 9.97 12.76
C GLN A 48 -6.16 9.29 12.45
N THR A 49 -5.72 8.38 13.32
CA THR A 49 -4.52 7.58 13.08
C THR A 49 -4.68 6.72 11.82
N LEU A 50 -5.82 6.07 11.64
CA LEU A 50 -6.14 5.35 10.40
C LEU A 50 -6.18 6.28 9.19
N GLY A 51 -6.76 7.48 9.31
CA GLY A 51 -6.76 8.48 8.25
C GLY A 51 -5.34 8.89 7.82
N LEU A 52 -4.43 9.11 8.77
CA LEU A 52 -3.02 9.38 8.52
C LEU A 52 -2.32 8.21 7.83
N LEU A 53 -2.57 6.97 8.27
CA LEU A 53 -2.02 5.77 7.63
C LEU A 53 -2.49 5.62 6.18
N VAL A 54 -3.77 5.88 5.91
CA VAL A 54 -4.33 5.86 4.55
C VAL A 54 -3.70 6.96 3.69
N LEU A 55 -3.54 8.17 4.23
CA LEU A 55 -2.90 9.27 3.53
C LEU A 55 -1.45 8.92 3.14
N SER A 56 -0.66 8.40 4.08
CA SER A 56 0.69 7.90 3.79
C SER A 56 0.67 6.83 2.70
N ARG A 57 -0.30 5.90 2.73
CA ARG A 57 -0.42 4.89 1.65
C ARG A 57 -0.67 5.54 0.30
N ILE A 58 -1.52 6.55 0.19
CA ILE A 58 -1.78 7.21 -1.10
C ILE A 58 -0.53 7.94 -1.60
N THR A 59 0.16 8.66 -0.73
CA THR A 59 1.39 9.40 -1.09
C THR A 59 2.53 8.47 -1.49
N PHE A 60 2.77 7.39 -0.75
CA PHE A 60 3.87 6.48 -1.01
C PHE A 60 3.55 5.45 -2.11
N LEU A 61 2.29 5.06 -2.30
CA LEU A 61 1.89 4.16 -3.39
C LEU A 61 1.89 4.88 -4.74
N ALA A 62 1.61 6.18 -4.77
CA ALA A 62 1.75 7.00 -5.98
C ALA A 62 3.22 7.24 -6.39
N ALA A 63 4.18 7.08 -5.46
CA ALA A 63 5.60 7.34 -5.69
C ALA A 63 6.36 6.15 -6.33
N GLY A 64 5.74 4.97 -6.43
CA GLY A 64 6.34 3.76 -7.02
C GLY A 64 5.55 3.29 -8.23
N HIS A 65 5.64 4.01 -9.34
CA HIS A 65 5.20 3.53 -10.65
C HIS A 65 6.45 3.22 -11.48
N ASP A 66 6.92 1.98 -11.40
CA ASP A 66 7.99 1.48 -12.26
C ASP A 66 7.42 1.26 -13.68
N PRO A 67 7.88 1.99 -14.71
CA PRO A 67 7.34 1.91 -16.07
C PRO A 67 8.00 0.79 -16.89
N GLU A 68 8.11 -0.42 -16.35
CA GLU A 68 8.69 -1.57 -17.07
C GLU A 68 7.80 -2.06 -18.24
N ALA A 69 6.52 -1.65 -18.27
CA ALA A 69 5.63 -1.94 -19.38
C ALA A 69 6.01 -1.25 -20.72
N GLY A 70 6.84 -0.18 -20.68
CA GLY A 70 7.24 0.56 -21.88
C GLY A 70 8.33 -0.10 -22.71
N ALA A 71 9.23 -0.87 -22.09
CA ALA A 71 10.38 -1.48 -22.76
C ALA A 71 9.98 -2.64 -23.69
N ILE A 72 8.99 -3.44 -23.30
CA ILE A 72 8.50 -4.57 -24.10
C ILE A 72 7.77 -4.07 -25.37
N ILE A 73 7.03 -2.97 -25.28
CA ILE A 73 6.31 -2.41 -26.43
C ILE A 73 7.31 -1.81 -27.44
N HIS A 74 8.35 -1.11 -26.97
CA HIS A 74 9.38 -0.56 -27.84
C HIS A 74 10.17 -1.65 -28.60
N GLY A 75 10.49 -2.77 -27.93
CA GLY A 75 11.12 -3.93 -28.57
C GLY A 75 10.24 -4.57 -29.64
N ARG A 76 8.93 -4.67 -29.40
CA ARG A 76 7.97 -5.26 -30.36
C ARG A 76 7.72 -4.38 -31.59
N VAL A 77 7.65 -3.05 -31.41
CA VAL A 77 7.47 -2.11 -32.53
C VAL A 77 8.73 -2.02 -33.39
N THR A 78 9.91 -2.00 -32.77
CA THR A 78 11.20 -1.98 -33.48
C THR A 78 11.43 -3.28 -34.24
N PHE A 79 11.04 -4.43 -33.68
CA PHE A 79 11.12 -5.72 -34.36
C PHE A 79 10.16 -5.80 -35.56
N ALA A 80 8.91 -5.34 -35.40
CA ALA A 80 7.94 -5.32 -36.50
C ALA A 80 8.40 -4.44 -37.67
N LYS A 81 9.06 -3.31 -37.39
CA LYS A 81 9.59 -2.41 -38.43
C LYS A 81 10.77 -3.02 -39.21
N ASN A 82 11.58 -3.86 -38.59
CA ASN A 82 12.70 -4.54 -39.25
C ASN A 82 12.29 -5.77 -40.08
N LEU A 83 11.12 -6.35 -39.85
CA LEU A 83 10.62 -7.47 -40.66
C LEU A 83 10.02 -7.05 -42.01
N GLN A 84 9.70 -5.76 -42.19
CA GLN A 84 9.07 -5.24 -43.40
C GLN A 84 10.08 -4.61 -44.37
N LYS A 85 11.33 -4.42 -43.96
CA LYS A 85 12.44 -3.90 -44.78
C LYS A 85 13.20 -5.04 -45.45
#